data_AF-A0A242MHE3-F1
#
_entry.id   AF-A0A242MHE3-F1
#
_cell.length_a   1.000
_cell.length_b   1.000
_cell.length_c   1.000
_cell.angle_alpha   90.00
_cell.angle_beta   90.00
_cell.angle_gamma   90.00
#
_symmetry.space_group_name_H-M   'P 1'
#
loop_
_entity.id
_entity.type
_entity.pdbx_description
1 polymer ?
#
loop_
_entity_poly.entity_id
_entity_poly.type
_entity_poly.pdbx_seq_one_letter_code
_entity_poly.pdbx_strand_id
1 'polypeptide(L)'
;MVLGGHAWDNETAMHDETLSLAVTGTNGMLPRKGLREASINRMRGGFTNVASVRNLSAPTLPVYPPTGDRFHWRVLSHLAPNYLSLLDAEILRGSLALYDWTDGELNRRRIEAITDVKHRPLQKLVKGGLLRGVEIEVTLQSDKFAGDGDLALFGEMLNRFLALYATENLYTRLVIVSLPTGRRITFADCKGDGAPF
;
A
#
# COMPACT_ATOMS: atom_id res chain seq x y z
N MET A 1 1.74 40.55 -22.34
CA MET A 1 0.94 40.18 -23.53
C MET A 1 -0.31 39.50 -22.99
N VAL A 2 -1.41 40.25 -22.89
CA VAL A 2 -2.65 39.82 -22.21
C VAL A 2 -3.55 39.20 -23.27
N LEU A 3 -3.81 37.90 -23.17
CA LEU A 3 -4.84 37.18 -23.94
C LEU A 3 -6.20 37.50 -23.31
N GLY A 4 -6.72 38.70 -23.58
CA GLY A 4 -8.10 39.08 -23.30
C GLY A 4 -8.87 39.03 -24.60
N GLY A 5 -9.53 37.90 -24.88
CA GLY A 5 -10.43 37.77 -26.02
C GLY A 5 -11.69 38.61 -25.81
N HIS A 6 -12.13 39.31 -26.85
CA HIS A 6 -13.37 40.10 -26.93
C HIS A 6 -14.66 39.25 -26.86
N ALA A 7 -14.67 38.16 -26.10
CA ALA A 7 -15.78 37.20 -26.05
C ALA A 7 -16.83 37.49 -24.97
N TRP A 8 -16.63 38.53 -24.13
CA TRP A 8 -17.53 38.82 -23.01
C TRP A 8 -18.57 39.93 -23.26
N ASP A 9 -18.52 40.64 -24.39
CA ASP A 9 -19.49 41.72 -24.70
C ASP A 9 -20.69 41.28 -25.55
N ASN A 10 -20.82 39.98 -25.85
CA ASN A 10 -22.08 39.43 -26.37
C ASN A 10 -22.69 38.54 -25.28
N GLU A 11 -23.69 39.07 -24.59
CA GLU A 11 -24.77 38.26 -23.99
C GLU A 11 -25.57 37.58 -25.13
N THR A 12 -24.91 36.75 -25.93
CA THR A 12 -25.60 35.75 -26.74
C THR A 12 -26.21 34.77 -25.74
N ALA A 13 -27.52 34.82 -25.59
CA ALA A 13 -28.31 33.89 -24.81
C ALA A 13 -27.75 32.47 -24.99
N MET A 14 -27.20 31.90 -23.93
CA MET A 14 -26.69 30.54 -23.97
C MET A 14 -27.81 29.62 -24.49
N HIS A 15 -27.51 28.85 -25.54
CA HIS A 15 -28.47 27.90 -26.09
C HIS A 15 -28.69 26.77 -25.08
N ASP A 16 -29.96 26.39 -24.87
CA ASP A 16 -30.30 25.20 -24.11
C ASP A 16 -29.82 23.95 -24.87
N GLU A 17 -28.83 23.26 -24.33
CA GLU A 17 -28.30 22.02 -24.87
C GLU A 17 -28.53 20.85 -23.90
N THR A 18 -28.93 19.69 -24.43
CA THR A 18 -29.14 18.49 -23.63
C THR A 18 -27.87 17.65 -23.59
N LEU A 19 -27.28 17.50 -22.41
CA LEU A 19 -26.13 16.62 -22.17
C LEU A 19 -26.57 15.29 -21.56
N SER A 20 -26.21 14.17 -22.20
CA SER A 20 -26.36 12.84 -21.61
C SER A 20 -25.11 12.47 -20.83
N LEU A 21 -25.26 12.23 -19.52
CA LEU A 21 -24.17 11.87 -18.62
C LEU A 21 -24.31 10.42 -18.18
N ALA A 22 -23.21 9.66 -18.29
CA ALA A 22 -23.06 8.37 -17.63
C ALA A 22 -22.19 8.56 -16.39
N VAL A 23 -22.76 8.35 -15.20
CA VAL A 23 -22.07 8.55 -13.91
C VAL A 23 -22.10 7.26 -13.13
N THR A 24 -20.96 6.87 -12.57
CA THR A 24 -20.87 5.75 -11.61
C THR A 24 -20.87 6.31 -10.20
N GLY A 25 -21.83 5.88 -9.38
CA GLY A 25 -21.92 6.23 -7.97
C GLY A 25 -21.61 5.05 -7.07
N THR A 26 -21.23 5.33 -5.82
CA THR A 26 -21.09 4.32 -4.76
C THR A 26 -21.91 4.73 -3.54
N ASN A 27 -22.34 3.74 -2.76
CA ASN A 27 -23.02 3.97 -1.49
C ASN A 27 -21.96 4.16 -0.41
N GLY A 28 -21.94 5.33 0.24
CA GLY A 28 -21.00 5.65 1.31
C GLY A 28 -21.22 4.79 2.56
N MET A 29 -21.74 5.38 3.64
CA MET A 29 -21.82 4.67 4.93
C MET A 29 -22.96 3.65 5.03
N LEU A 30 -23.83 3.57 4.02
CA LEU A 30 -25.07 2.78 4.05
C LEU A 30 -24.86 1.26 4.14
N PRO A 31 -23.95 0.63 3.36
CA PRO A 31 -23.82 -0.83 3.35
C PRO A 31 -23.54 -1.43 4.73
N ARG A 32 -22.69 -0.78 5.54
CA ARG A 32 -22.37 -1.22 6.91
C ARG A 32 -23.55 -1.11 7.88
N LYS A 33 -24.40 -0.09 7.74
CA LYS A 33 -25.55 0.10 8.64
C LYS A 33 -26.64 -0.95 8.42
N GLY A 34 -26.82 -1.40 7.17
CA GLY A 34 -27.92 -2.28 6.78
C GLY A 34 -27.54 -3.74 6.54
N LEU A 35 -26.29 -4.05 6.24
CA LEU A 35 -25.85 -5.39 5.85
C LEU A 35 -25.00 -6.04 6.95
N ARG A 36 -25.32 -7.30 7.23
CA ARG A 36 -24.61 -8.14 8.20
C ARG A 36 -24.03 -9.35 7.49
N GLU A 37 -23.34 -10.20 8.22
CA GLU A 37 -22.91 -11.50 7.72
C GLU A 37 -24.09 -12.32 7.21
N ALA A 38 -23.90 -13.04 6.11
CA ALA A 38 -24.92 -13.82 5.41
C ALA A 38 -26.20 -13.06 4.96
N SER A 39 -26.24 -11.72 4.99
CA SER A 39 -27.42 -10.95 4.55
C SER A 39 -27.50 -10.76 3.03
N ILE A 40 -26.39 -10.85 2.30
CA ILE A 40 -26.36 -10.75 0.83
C ILE A 40 -26.55 -12.16 0.26
N ASN A 41 -27.80 -12.55 0.03
CA ASN A 41 -28.14 -13.93 -0.34
C ASN A 41 -28.92 -14.10 -1.65
N ARG A 42 -29.15 -13.01 -2.38
CA ARG A 42 -29.85 -13.03 -3.67
C ARG A 42 -28.87 -12.81 -4.82
N MET A 43 -28.98 -13.64 -5.85
CA MET A 43 -28.29 -13.47 -7.12
C MET A 43 -29.19 -12.78 -8.13
N ARG A 44 -28.56 -12.09 -9.09
CA ARG A 44 -29.23 -11.77 -10.35
C ARG A 44 -29.40 -13.07 -11.16
N GLY A 45 -30.49 -13.20 -11.92
CA GLY A 45 -30.68 -14.35 -12.81
C GLY A 45 -29.58 -14.47 -13.87
N GLY A 46 -29.40 -15.67 -14.43
CA GLY A 46 -28.42 -15.95 -15.49
C GLY A 46 -27.28 -16.91 -15.09
N PHE A 47 -27.26 -17.41 -13.85
CA PHE A 47 -26.29 -18.40 -13.40
C PHE A 47 -26.94 -19.79 -13.29
N THR A 48 -26.46 -20.77 -14.07
CA THR A 48 -27.05 -22.12 -14.14
C THR A 48 -26.41 -23.13 -13.17
N ASN A 49 -25.19 -22.87 -12.68
CA ASN A 49 -24.41 -23.79 -11.85
C ASN A 49 -24.09 -23.23 -10.45
N VAL A 50 -24.90 -22.30 -9.94
CA VAL A 50 -24.72 -21.70 -8.61
C VAL A 50 -25.96 -22.00 -7.77
N ALA A 51 -25.79 -22.79 -6.70
CA ALA A 51 -26.90 -23.19 -5.83
C ALA A 51 -27.34 -22.07 -4.89
N SER A 52 -26.39 -21.30 -4.33
CA SER A 52 -26.69 -20.19 -3.43
C SER A 52 -25.50 -19.23 -3.34
N VAL A 53 -25.76 -18.00 -2.89
CA VAL A 53 -24.74 -17.00 -2.55
C VAL A 53 -24.99 -16.53 -1.13
N ARG A 54 -23.91 -16.23 -0.41
CA ARG A 54 -23.94 -15.54 0.88
C ARG A 54 -22.63 -14.80 1.08
N ASN A 55 -22.66 -13.63 1.71
CA ASN A 55 -21.42 -12.96 2.12
C ASN A 55 -20.85 -13.61 3.38
N LEU A 56 -19.53 -13.82 3.39
CA LEU A 56 -18.81 -14.45 4.50
C LEU A 56 -18.56 -13.48 5.67
N SER A 57 -18.36 -12.20 5.35
CA SER A 57 -18.12 -11.13 6.33
C SER A 57 -19.05 -9.95 6.06
N ALA A 58 -19.28 -9.14 7.09
CA ALA A 58 -20.00 -7.88 6.92
C ALA A 58 -19.20 -6.92 6.02
N PRO A 59 -19.86 -6.13 5.15
CA PRO A 59 -19.17 -5.11 4.35
C PRO A 59 -18.37 -4.15 5.22
N THR A 60 -17.24 -3.68 4.68
CA THR A 60 -16.36 -2.71 5.34
C THR A 60 -16.96 -1.30 5.29
N LEU A 61 -16.42 -0.40 6.11
CA LEU A 61 -16.68 1.02 5.96
C LEU A 61 -15.90 1.58 4.76
N PRO A 62 -16.43 2.61 4.06
CA PRO A 62 -15.62 3.40 3.15
C PRO A 62 -14.39 3.95 3.88
N VAL A 63 -13.24 3.88 3.21
CA VAL A 63 -11.99 4.44 3.69
C VAL A 63 -11.63 5.59 2.76
N TYR A 64 -11.50 6.78 3.33
CA TYR A 64 -11.18 8.00 2.58
C TYR A 64 -9.70 8.35 2.78
N PRO A 65 -9.01 8.86 1.73
CA PRO A 65 -7.62 9.24 1.87
C PRO A 65 -7.47 10.42 2.86
N PRO A 66 -6.37 10.47 3.63
CA PRO A 66 -6.09 11.59 4.52
C PRO A 66 -5.94 12.90 3.72
N THR A 67 -6.64 13.95 4.14
CA THR A 67 -6.59 15.29 3.50
C THR A 67 -5.71 16.30 4.23
N GLY A 68 -5.25 16.00 5.44
CA GLY A 68 -4.39 16.88 6.25
C GLY A 68 -2.88 16.71 6.03
N ASP A 69 -2.08 17.48 6.77
CA ASP A 69 -0.64 17.26 7.02
C ASP A 69 0.28 17.17 5.78
N ARG A 70 -0.01 17.95 4.73
CA ARG A 70 0.76 17.91 3.46
C ARG A 70 0.90 16.48 2.92
N PHE A 71 -0.10 15.62 3.17
CA PHE A 71 -0.07 14.19 2.83
C PHE A 71 0.39 13.94 1.39
N HIS A 72 -0.19 14.67 0.44
CA HIS A 72 0.19 14.60 -0.98
C HIS A 72 1.69 14.86 -1.21
N TRP A 73 2.27 15.83 -0.51
CA TRP A 73 3.71 16.10 -0.61
C TRP A 73 4.55 14.98 -0.01
N ARG A 74 4.14 14.41 1.13
CA ARG A 74 4.81 13.24 1.73
C ARG A 74 4.79 12.04 0.80
N VAL A 75 3.67 11.80 0.12
CA VAL A 75 3.54 10.75 -0.92
C VAL A 75 4.51 11.02 -2.07
N LEU A 76 4.52 12.24 -2.63
CA LEU A 76 5.44 12.60 -3.71
C LEU A 76 6.93 12.46 -3.30
N SER A 77 7.27 12.90 -2.09
CA SER A 77 8.64 12.75 -1.56
C SER A 77 9.02 11.28 -1.34
N HIS A 78 8.07 10.43 -0.95
CA HIS A 78 8.31 9.01 -0.77
C HIS A 78 8.53 8.26 -2.10
N LEU A 79 7.88 8.71 -3.18
CA LEU A 79 8.10 8.17 -4.53
C LEU A 79 9.44 8.62 -5.13
N ALA A 80 10.08 9.67 -4.61
CA ALA A 80 11.40 10.02 -5.11
C ALA A 80 12.41 8.90 -4.79
N PRO A 81 13.25 8.48 -5.75
CA PRO A 81 14.20 7.40 -5.55
C PRO A 81 15.30 7.81 -4.56
N ASN A 82 15.07 7.56 -3.27
CA ASN A 82 16.09 7.65 -2.24
C ASN A 82 16.06 6.40 -1.35
N TYR A 83 16.47 5.28 -1.93
CA TYR A 83 16.53 3.95 -1.30
C TYR A 83 17.24 3.96 0.05
N LEU A 84 18.29 4.77 0.21
CA LEU A 84 19.09 4.83 1.45
C LEU A 84 18.30 5.42 2.62
N SER A 85 17.37 6.33 2.37
CA SER A 85 16.52 6.90 3.42
C SER A 85 15.58 5.86 4.03
N LEU A 86 15.14 4.86 3.27
CA LEU A 86 14.25 3.79 3.79
C LEU A 86 14.98 2.78 4.69
N LEU A 87 16.30 2.85 4.78
CA LEU A 87 17.12 1.99 5.65
C LEU A 87 17.20 2.52 7.08
N ASP A 88 16.34 3.46 7.43
CA ASP A 88 16.11 3.97 8.77
C ASP A 88 14.71 3.59 9.27
N ALA A 89 14.61 3.20 10.54
CA ALA A 89 13.37 2.71 11.12
C ALA A 89 12.28 3.79 11.20
N GLU A 90 12.63 5.04 11.47
CA GLU A 90 11.67 6.15 11.54
C GLU A 90 11.11 6.48 10.16
N ILE A 91 11.99 6.55 9.16
CA ILE A 91 11.58 6.82 7.78
C ILE A 91 10.71 5.67 7.25
N LEU A 92 11.09 4.41 7.49
CA LEU A 92 10.29 3.26 7.06
C LEU A 92 8.89 3.27 7.70
N ARG A 93 8.79 3.55 9.01
CA ARG A 93 7.49 3.71 9.68
C ARG A 93 6.68 4.85 9.07
N GLY A 94 7.33 6.00 8.82
CA GLY A 94 6.69 7.17 8.22
C GLY A 94 6.15 6.90 6.82
N SER A 95 6.87 6.12 6.02
CA SER A 95 6.46 5.67 4.68
C SER A 95 5.29 4.68 4.75
N LEU A 96 5.36 3.66 5.62
CA LEU A 96 4.27 2.69 5.77
C LEU A 96 2.99 3.35 6.32
N ALA A 97 3.12 4.35 7.18
CA ALA A 97 1.99 5.11 7.70
C ALA A 97 1.22 5.89 6.62
N LEU A 98 1.83 6.18 5.46
CA LEU A 98 1.12 6.79 4.33
C LEU A 98 0.06 5.87 3.71
N TYR A 99 0.17 4.56 3.93
CA TYR A 99 -0.74 3.54 3.41
C TYR A 99 -1.82 3.13 4.43
N ASP A 100 -1.68 3.54 5.69
CA ASP A 100 -2.70 3.28 6.71
C ASP A 100 -3.75 4.39 6.69
N TRP A 101 -4.78 4.21 5.88
CA TRP A 101 -5.94 5.11 5.83
C TRP A 101 -7.05 4.65 6.77
N THR A 102 -6.83 3.56 7.50
CA THR A 102 -7.81 3.03 8.44
C THR A 102 -7.59 3.64 9.82
N ASP A 103 -8.67 3.90 10.55
CA ASP A 103 -8.57 4.30 11.98
C ASP A 103 -8.28 3.11 12.91
N GLY A 104 -7.74 2.00 12.36
CA GLY A 104 -7.56 0.75 13.07
C GLY A 104 -6.25 0.72 13.88
N GLU A 105 -6.34 0.41 15.16
CA GLU A 105 -5.16 0.31 16.05
C GLU A 105 -4.17 -0.78 15.59
N LEU A 106 -4.65 -1.80 14.89
CA LEU A 106 -3.88 -2.99 14.56
C LEU A 106 -2.77 -2.71 13.53
N ASN A 107 -3.04 -1.93 12.49
CA ASN A 107 -2.02 -1.54 11.51
C ASN A 107 -0.98 -0.62 12.15
N ARG A 108 -1.44 0.37 12.91
CA ARG A 108 -0.57 1.25 13.69
C ARG A 108 0.36 0.47 14.62
N ARG A 109 -0.16 -0.52 15.36
CA ARG A 109 0.65 -1.39 16.24
C ARG A 109 1.71 -2.15 15.46
N ARG A 110 1.39 -2.72 14.29
CA ARG A 110 2.35 -3.41 13.42
C ARG A 110 3.45 -2.48 12.92
N ILE A 111 3.10 -1.26 12.50
CA ILE A 111 4.07 -0.25 12.04
C ILE A 111 4.99 0.15 13.21
N GLU A 112 4.42 0.43 14.38
CA GLU A 112 5.16 0.74 15.61
C GLU A 112 5.95 -0.46 16.17
N ALA A 113 5.79 -1.66 15.60
CA ALA A 113 6.58 -2.83 15.98
C ALA A 113 7.99 -2.81 15.37
N ILE A 114 8.20 -2.01 14.31
CA ILE A 114 9.51 -1.80 13.70
C ILE A 114 10.37 -0.99 14.68
N THR A 115 11.35 -1.62 15.30
CA THR A 115 12.22 -0.97 16.28
C THR A 115 13.57 -0.56 15.71
N ASP A 116 14.11 -1.34 14.78
CA ASP A 116 15.44 -1.11 14.22
C ASP A 116 15.48 -1.58 12.76
N VAL A 117 16.25 -0.88 11.93
CA VAL A 117 16.52 -1.24 10.54
C VAL A 117 18.01 -1.10 10.32
N LYS A 118 18.65 -2.19 9.90
CA LYS A 118 20.06 -2.24 9.55
C LYS A 118 20.21 -2.70 8.12
N HIS A 119 21.34 -2.34 7.52
CA HIS A 119 21.67 -2.82 6.20
C HIS A 119 23.14 -3.20 6.09
N ARG A 120 23.44 -4.15 5.22
CA ARG A 120 24.81 -4.50 4.87
C ARG A 120 24.92 -4.84 3.38
N PRO A 121 26.02 -4.42 2.72
CA PRO A 121 26.26 -4.82 1.34
C PRO A 121 26.49 -6.33 1.26
N LEU A 122 25.92 -6.94 0.22
CA LEU A 122 26.15 -8.33 -0.15
C LEU A 122 26.78 -8.40 -1.54
N GLN A 123 27.50 -9.49 -1.79
CA GLN A 123 28.05 -9.82 -3.09
C GLN A 123 27.89 -11.32 -3.33
N LYS A 124 27.45 -11.70 -4.53
CA LYS A 124 27.42 -13.11 -4.95
C LYS A 124 27.88 -13.24 -6.39
N LEU A 125 28.61 -14.31 -6.69
CA LEU A 125 29.03 -14.63 -8.05
C LEU A 125 27.90 -15.40 -8.74
N VAL A 126 27.41 -14.91 -9.88
CA VAL A 126 26.34 -15.55 -10.66
C VAL A 126 26.79 -15.64 -12.11
N LYS A 127 26.92 -16.86 -12.64
CA LYS A 127 27.34 -17.11 -14.04
C LYS A 127 28.64 -16.37 -14.44
N GLY A 128 29.59 -16.27 -13.52
CA GLY A 128 30.87 -15.57 -13.75
C GLY A 128 30.83 -14.05 -13.58
N GLY A 129 29.67 -13.46 -13.31
CA GLY A 129 29.52 -12.04 -12.98
C GLY A 129 29.39 -11.80 -11.47
N LEU A 130 29.93 -10.68 -10.98
CA LEU A 130 29.73 -10.22 -9.60
C LEU A 130 28.40 -9.47 -9.51
N LEU A 131 27.44 -10.04 -8.79
CA LEU A 131 26.16 -9.40 -8.51
C LEU A 131 26.20 -8.75 -7.11
N ARG A 132 25.92 -7.45 -7.06
CA ARG A 132 25.82 -6.68 -5.81
C ARG A 132 24.41 -6.78 -5.25
N GLY A 133 24.32 -6.83 -3.93
CA GLY A 133 23.04 -6.82 -3.22
C GLY A 133 23.14 -6.04 -1.92
N VAL A 134 21.99 -5.90 -1.27
CA VAL A 134 21.89 -5.34 0.08
C VAL A 134 21.01 -6.28 0.90
N GLU A 135 21.52 -6.69 2.05
CA GLU A 135 20.69 -7.30 3.09
C GLU A 135 20.11 -6.18 3.94
N ILE A 136 18.79 -6.19 4.12
CA ILE A 136 18.05 -5.30 5.01
C ILE A 136 17.59 -6.17 6.17
N GLU A 137 18.07 -5.85 7.37
CA GLU A 137 17.66 -6.50 8.60
C GLU A 137 16.66 -5.59 9.33
N VAL A 138 15.44 -6.07 9.52
CA VAL A 138 14.38 -5.34 10.22
C VAL A 138 14.06 -6.05 11.52
N THR A 139 14.20 -5.32 12.63
CA THR A 139 13.87 -5.85 13.95
C THR A 139 12.43 -5.49 14.30
N LEU A 140 11.64 -6.51 14.64
CA LEU A 140 10.22 -6.40 14.96
C LEU A 140 9.93 -6.91 16.37
N GLN A 141 9.07 -6.20 17.09
CA GLN A 141 8.48 -6.65 18.36
C GLN A 141 7.32 -7.61 18.08
N SER A 142 7.43 -8.90 18.45
CA SER A 142 6.42 -9.91 18.08
C SER A 142 5.12 -9.79 18.86
N ASP A 143 5.14 -9.19 20.05
CA ASP A 143 3.96 -8.95 20.90
C ASP A 143 2.94 -7.99 20.27
N LYS A 144 3.38 -7.18 19.31
CA LYS A 144 2.51 -6.28 18.53
C LYS A 144 1.83 -6.94 17.34
N PHE A 145 2.08 -8.22 17.07
CA PHE A 145 1.45 -9.00 16.01
C PHE A 145 0.47 -10.02 16.60
N ALA A 146 -0.54 -10.42 15.82
CA ALA A 146 -1.52 -11.42 16.28
C ALA A 146 -0.93 -12.84 16.43
N GLY A 147 0.23 -13.09 15.82
CA GLY A 147 0.96 -14.35 15.88
C GLY A 147 1.97 -14.48 14.74
N ASP A 148 2.56 -15.67 14.63
CA ASP A 148 3.62 -15.96 13.64
C ASP A 148 3.17 -15.77 12.19
N GLY A 149 1.92 -16.12 11.87
CA GLY A 149 1.37 -15.94 10.52
C GLY A 149 1.23 -14.46 10.14
N ASP A 150 0.84 -13.61 11.08
CA ASP A 150 0.72 -12.16 10.86
C ASP A 150 2.10 -11.52 10.65
N LEU A 151 3.09 -11.92 11.46
CA LEU A 151 4.47 -11.47 11.33
C LEU A 151 5.10 -11.92 10.00
N ALA A 152 4.88 -13.17 9.60
CA ALA A 152 5.38 -13.69 8.33
C ALA A 152 4.74 -12.99 7.12
N LEU A 153 3.43 -12.74 7.16
CA LEU A 153 2.72 -12.02 6.10
C LEU A 153 3.19 -10.56 6.00
N PHE A 154 3.36 -9.89 7.15
CA PHE A 154 3.92 -8.55 7.20
C PHE A 154 5.32 -8.51 6.61
N GLY A 155 6.15 -9.52 6.90
CA GLY A 155 7.49 -9.63 6.32
C GLY A 155 7.51 -9.88 4.82
N GLU A 156 6.62 -10.71 4.30
CA GLU A 156 6.50 -10.93 2.86
C GLU A 156 6.04 -9.64 2.14
N MET A 157 5.09 -8.91 2.73
CA MET A 157 4.67 -7.59 2.24
C MET A 157 5.85 -6.61 2.24
N LEU A 158 6.64 -6.57 3.32
CA LEU A 158 7.80 -5.71 3.43
C LEU A 158 8.91 -6.08 2.42
N ASN A 159 9.12 -7.38 2.16
CA ASN A 159 10.08 -7.85 1.17
C ASN A 159 9.75 -7.30 -0.22
N ARG A 160 8.47 -7.37 -0.60
CA ARG A 160 7.97 -6.83 -1.88
C ARG A 160 8.03 -5.31 -1.91
N PHE A 161 7.66 -4.65 -0.82
CA PHE A 161 7.73 -3.19 -0.72
C PHE A 161 9.16 -2.68 -0.92
N LEU A 162 10.15 -3.27 -0.23
CA LEU A 162 11.55 -2.87 -0.35
C LEU A 162 12.15 -3.21 -1.72
N ALA A 163 11.67 -4.27 -2.37
CA ALA A 163 12.06 -4.64 -3.72
C ALA A 163 11.69 -3.57 -4.77
N LEU A 164 10.60 -2.81 -4.57
CA LEU A 164 10.23 -1.71 -5.47
C LEU A 164 11.25 -0.57 -5.47
N TYR A 165 12.05 -0.45 -4.42
CA TYR A 165 13.10 0.56 -4.32
C TYR A 165 14.48 0.04 -4.75
N ALA A 166 14.60 -1.25 -5.08
CA ALA A 166 15.83 -1.82 -5.60
C ALA A 166 16.05 -1.35 -7.03
N THR A 167 17.27 -0.88 -7.32
CA THR A 167 17.69 -0.56 -8.68
C THR A 167 17.91 -1.84 -9.50
N GLU A 168 17.77 -1.79 -10.83
CA GLU A 168 17.89 -2.97 -11.73
C GLU A 168 19.18 -3.80 -11.54
N ASN A 169 20.26 -3.14 -11.09
CA ASN A 169 21.58 -3.73 -10.92
C ASN A 169 21.84 -4.26 -9.50
N LEU A 170 20.83 -4.28 -8.63
CA LEU A 170 20.95 -4.67 -7.24
C LEU A 170 19.85 -5.67 -6.85
N TYR A 171 20.21 -6.70 -6.09
CA TYR A 171 19.22 -7.56 -5.44
C TYR A 171 19.08 -7.18 -3.96
N THR A 172 17.88 -7.29 -3.43
CA THR A 172 17.60 -7.10 -2.02
C THR A 172 17.37 -8.44 -1.35
N ARG A 173 17.75 -8.52 -0.08
CA ARG A 173 17.41 -9.63 0.81
C ARG A 173 16.85 -9.06 2.10
N LEU A 174 15.62 -9.41 2.43
CA LEU A 174 15.05 -9.07 3.72
C LEU A 174 15.34 -10.16 4.76
N VAL A 175 15.78 -9.74 5.94
CA VAL A 175 15.87 -10.55 7.14
C VAL A 175 15.04 -9.89 8.24
N ILE A 176 14.14 -10.63 8.86
CA ILE A 176 13.38 -10.17 10.02
C ILE A 176 13.96 -10.79 11.28
N VAL A 177 14.23 -9.97 12.29
CA VAL A 177 14.61 -10.39 13.63
C VAL A 177 13.44 -10.11 14.57
N SER A 178 12.85 -11.17 15.12
CA SER A 178 11.74 -11.07 16.06
C SER A 178 12.25 -10.97 17.50
N LEU A 179 11.85 -9.92 18.22
CA LEU A 179 12.07 -9.78 19.65
C LEU A 179 10.82 -10.20 20.44
N PRO A 180 10.98 -10.82 21.63
CA PRO A 180 12.25 -11.07 22.34
C PRO A 180 12.95 -12.38 21.94
N THR A 181 12.33 -13.22 21.11
CA THR A 181 12.82 -14.58 20.81
C THR A 181 14.18 -14.63 20.12
N GLY A 182 14.58 -13.54 19.44
CA GLY A 182 15.77 -13.48 18.59
C GLY A 182 15.62 -14.30 17.31
N ARG A 183 14.42 -14.82 17.00
CA ARG A 183 14.20 -15.66 15.82
C ARG A 183 14.43 -14.84 14.55
N ARG A 184 15.23 -15.41 13.64
CA ARG A 184 15.58 -14.79 12.36
C ARG A 184 14.83 -15.49 11.23
N ILE A 185 14.15 -14.71 10.39
CA ILE A 185 13.44 -15.20 9.21
C ILE A 185 14.04 -14.50 7.99
N THR A 186 14.60 -15.27 7.07
CA THR A 186 15.16 -14.75 5.81
C THR A 186 14.17 -15.00 4.69
N PHE A 187 13.86 -13.95 3.94
CA PHE A 187 12.95 -14.01 2.78
C PHE A 187 13.73 -14.24 1.48
N ALA A 188 13.03 -14.61 0.43
CA ALA A 188 13.63 -14.84 -0.89
C ALA A 188 14.26 -13.55 -1.44
N ASP A 189 15.41 -13.69 -2.11
CA ASP A 189 16.08 -12.58 -2.79
C ASP A 189 15.15 -11.98 -3.85
N CYS A 190 14.91 -10.67 -3.78
CA CYS A 190 14.20 -9.94 -4.82
C CYS A 190 15.20 -9.24 -5.73
N LYS A 191 14.99 -9.33 -7.04
CA LYS A 191 15.69 -8.47 -8.00
C LYS A 191 14.80 -7.27 -8.25
N GLY A 192 15.36 -6.07 -8.21
CA GLY A 192 14.58 -4.88 -8.56
C GLY A 192 14.12 -4.97 -10.01
N ASP A 193 12.81 -4.90 -10.24
CA ASP A 193 12.24 -4.67 -11.57
C ASP A 193 12.32 -3.17 -11.97
N GLY A 194 12.97 -2.35 -11.12
CA GLY A 194 12.90 -0.89 -11.18
C GLY A 194 11.68 -0.37 -10.43
N ALA A 195 11.72 0.89 -10.02
CA ALA A 195 10.54 1.55 -9.49
C ALA A 195 9.46 1.62 -10.60
N PRO A 196 8.18 1.36 -10.32
CA PRO A 196 7.12 1.30 -11.34
C PRO A 196 6.72 2.68 -11.89
N PHE A 197 7.55 3.71 -11.72
CA PHE A 197 7.28 5.10 -12.07
C PHE A 197 8.45 5.74 -12.82
#